data_AF-A0AAW1ZJL1-F1
#
_entry.id   AF-A0AAW1ZJL1-F1
#
_cell.length_a   1.000
_cell.length_b   1.000
_cell.length_c   1.000
_cell.angle_alpha   90.00
_cell.angle_beta   90.00
_cell.angle_gamma   90.00
#
_symmetry.space_group_name_H-M   'P 1'
#
loop_
_entity.id
_entity.type
_entity.pdbx_description
1 polymer ?
#
loop_
_entity_poly.entity_id
_entity_poly.type
_entity_poly.pdbx_seq_one_letter_code
_entity_poly.pdbx_strand_id
1 'polypeptide(L)'
;MFNTFPNKSRAQTPVGMEKTYSLTAHYDDFQEIKYGSRYSSSTLSNGMSLHLGGSLDRGSRGRSGRDKCVGGAGPGGGTPARWSRREICLLSALVFAAGMCVILGCMLALKFLSLEAQDSQCRQDCVKRRSLLRAARFVQGNIDPSVQPCHDFYSFACGGWLRRHGIPDDKLSYGIITAIGELNQEKLQRLLQAPIQRNEPNSAERKVKEFYRSCVNMKEIDRLGAGPMTEVIDSCGGWDLSGAPPGGAGWDSSSAPVRPDFNEMLYKTQGVYSTSVFFSLTVSVDDKNSSRNAIRIDQEGLTLPERTLYLGQDEDSVKILASYKALMERLLSMLGAQNATLKSREILDLETKLANITVSEYDEQRKDMSSMYNRITLSQLQKMAPSFHWKRLLDRIFNDHFSEDEEIVVLATDYMQTVSDIIKTTSKR
;
A
#
# COMPACT_ATOMS: atom_id res chain seq x y z
N MET A 1 -52.34 52.45 11.69
CA MET A 1 -52.83 53.41 10.67
C MET A 1 -53.00 52.64 9.36
N PHE A 2 -54.09 52.90 8.64
CA PHE A 2 -54.45 52.49 7.25
C PHE A 2 -53.26 52.14 6.30
N ASN A 3 -53.32 51.22 5.30
CA ASN A 3 -54.45 50.67 4.53
C ASN A 3 -54.14 49.32 3.81
N THR A 4 -55.13 48.41 3.84
CA THR A 4 -55.71 47.52 2.78
C THR A 4 -55.00 47.11 1.45
N PHE A 5 -54.89 45.78 1.23
CA PHE A 5 -55.33 44.91 0.08
C PHE A 5 -55.29 45.37 -1.42
N PRO A 6 -55.51 44.48 -2.44
CA PRO A 6 -54.82 43.21 -2.79
C PRO A 6 -54.52 43.09 -4.32
N ASN A 7 -53.79 42.05 -4.79
CA ASN A 7 -54.13 41.44 -6.11
C ASN A 7 -53.64 39.98 -6.30
N LYS A 8 -54.27 39.25 -7.22
CA LYS A 8 -54.11 37.82 -7.51
C LYS A 8 -53.46 37.55 -8.88
N SER A 9 -52.92 36.34 -9.04
CA SER A 9 -52.36 35.73 -10.28
C SER A 9 -51.04 36.35 -10.76
N ARG A 10 -50.09 35.61 -11.35
CA ARG A 10 -50.22 34.39 -12.17
C ARG A 10 -48.99 33.47 -11.99
N ALA A 11 -49.13 32.17 -12.18
CA ALA A 11 -48.03 31.21 -12.02
C ALA A 11 -46.96 31.33 -13.12
N GLN A 12 -45.69 31.22 -12.74
CA GLN A 12 -44.56 30.87 -13.61
C GLN A 12 -43.71 29.82 -12.93
N THR A 13 -43.20 28.89 -13.74
CA THR A 13 -42.42 27.71 -13.36
C THR A 13 -41.06 28.05 -12.73
N PRO A 14 -40.55 27.26 -11.77
CA PRO A 14 -39.20 27.45 -11.24
C PRO A 14 -38.16 27.13 -12.32
N VAL A 15 -37.21 28.05 -12.51
CA VAL A 15 -35.99 27.82 -13.28
C VAL A 15 -35.15 26.78 -12.55
N GLY A 16 -34.60 25.82 -13.28
CA GLY A 16 -33.86 24.70 -12.70
C GLY A 16 -32.60 25.17 -11.97
N MET A 17 -32.44 24.73 -10.72
CA MET A 17 -31.15 24.73 -10.04
C MET A 17 -30.23 23.72 -10.74
N GLU A 18 -29.09 24.17 -11.24
CA GLU A 18 -28.00 23.27 -11.61
C GLU A 18 -27.57 22.49 -10.37
N LYS A 19 -27.72 21.17 -10.40
CA LYS A 19 -27.10 20.30 -9.41
C LYS A 19 -25.62 20.20 -9.74
N THR A 20 -24.78 20.85 -8.95
CA THR A 20 -23.34 20.59 -8.91
C THR A 20 -23.12 19.11 -8.57
N TYR A 21 -22.49 18.38 -9.49
CA TYR A 21 -22.22 16.95 -9.32
C TYR A 21 -21.15 16.74 -8.23
N SER A 22 -21.57 16.29 -7.06
CA SER A 22 -20.67 15.79 -6.01
C SER A 22 -20.25 14.36 -6.35
N LEU A 23 -18.94 14.10 -6.41
CA LEU A 23 -18.36 12.84 -6.87
C LEU A 23 -18.19 11.76 -5.77
N THR A 24 -18.81 11.94 -4.60
CA THR A 24 -18.65 11.06 -3.43
C THR A 24 -19.94 10.44 -2.87
N ALA A 25 -21.09 10.62 -3.53
CA ALA A 25 -22.38 10.06 -3.08
C ALA A 25 -23.08 9.23 -4.17
N HIS A 26 -22.59 8.02 -4.41
CA HIS A 26 -23.34 6.92 -5.05
C HIS A 26 -22.81 5.57 -4.53
N TYR A 27 -23.15 5.27 -3.27
CA TYR A 27 -22.97 3.93 -2.69
C TYR A 27 -24.30 3.17 -2.53
N ASP A 28 -25.46 3.85 -2.58
CA ASP A 28 -26.76 3.26 -2.23
C ASP A 28 -27.61 2.73 -3.40
N ASP A 29 -27.21 2.96 -4.66
CA ASP A 29 -28.03 2.62 -5.85
C ASP A 29 -27.67 1.27 -6.51
N PHE A 30 -26.76 0.48 -5.94
CA PHE A 30 -26.62 -0.92 -6.33
C PHE A 30 -27.73 -1.76 -5.68
N GLN A 31 -28.88 -1.78 -6.38
CA GLN A 31 -30.05 -2.56 -6.00
C GLN A 31 -29.71 -3.99 -5.58
N GLU A 32 -30.44 -4.52 -4.59
CA GLU A 32 -30.51 -5.94 -4.26
C GLU A 32 -30.97 -6.78 -5.49
N ILE A 33 -30.06 -7.11 -6.39
CA ILE A 33 -30.33 -8.12 -7.41
C ILE A 33 -30.09 -9.50 -6.80
N LYS A 34 -31.11 -9.99 -6.09
CA LYS A 34 -31.20 -11.38 -5.60
C LYS A 34 -31.23 -12.39 -6.76
N TYR A 35 -30.07 -12.70 -7.33
CA TYR A 35 -29.89 -13.92 -8.14
C TYR A 35 -29.50 -15.08 -7.23
N GLY A 36 -30.46 -15.99 -7.01
CA GLY A 36 -30.27 -17.17 -6.17
C GLY A 36 -29.16 -18.09 -6.70
N SER A 37 -28.28 -18.50 -5.79
CA SER A 37 -27.13 -19.36 -6.10
C SER A 37 -27.57 -20.77 -6.51
N ARG A 38 -27.33 -21.13 -7.77
CA ARG A 38 -27.25 -22.52 -8.23
C ARG A 38 -26.25 -22.69 -9.38
N TYR A 39 -24.95 -22.61 -9.07
CA TYR A 39 -23.95 -23.32 -9.86
C TYR A 39 -22.98 -24.08 -8.97
N SER A 40 -22.87 -25.37 -9.24
CA SER A 40 -22.03 -26.32 -8.52
C SER A 40 -20.55 -26.04 -8.75
N SER A 41 -19.75 -26.20 -7.69
CA SER A 41 -18.29 -26.20 -7.79
C SER A 41 -17.79 -27.19 -8.84
N SER A 42 -17.13 -26.67 -9.87
CA SER A 42 -16.28 -27.45 -10.78
C SER A 42 -14.94 -26.74 -10.92
N THR A 43 -13.95 -27.23 -10.16
CA THR A 43 -12.56 -26.78 -10.20
C THR A 43 -11.97 -26.91 -11.61
N LEU A 44 -11.68 -25.79 -12.27
CA LEU A 44 -10.92 -25.77 -13.51
C LEU A 44 -9.46 -25.37 -13.25
N SER A 45 -8.64 -26.40 -13.07
CA SER A 45 -7.18 -26.28 -13.15
C SER A 45 -6.76 -25.78 -14.54
N ASN A 46 -5.97 -24.71 -14.58
CA ASN A 46 -5.12 -24.37 -15.73
C ASN A 46 -3.86 -23.64 -15.26
N GLY A 47 -2.98 -24.37 -14.58
CA GLY A 47 -1.63 -23.88 -14.28
C GLY A 47 -0.78 -23.80 -15.56
N MET A 48 -0.17 -22.65 -15.81
CA MET A 48 0.97 -22.53 -16.72
C MET A 48 2.22 -22.11 -15.94
N SER A 49 3.02 -23.11 -15.57
CA SER A 49 4.36 -22.93 -15.01
C SER A 49 5.37 -22.60 -16.12
N LEU A 50 6.04 -21.46 -16.01
CA LEU A 50 7.16 -21.09 -16.88
C LEU A 50 8.48 -21.58 -16.25
N HIS A 51 9.02 -22.67 -16.77
CA HIS A 51 10.41 -23.06 -16.49
C HIS A 51 11.36 -22.18 -17.31
N LEU A 52 12.34 -21.57 -16.64
CA LEU A 52 13.51 -20.96 -17.24
C LEU A 52 14.76 -21.61 -16.66
N GLY A 53 15.51 -22.32 -17.52
CA GLY A 53 16.79 -22.94 -17.19
C GLY A 53 17.62 -23.08 -18.46
N GLY A 54 18.92 -22.81 -18.36
CA GLY A 54 19.83 -22.84 -19.52
C GLY A 54 21.04 -21.92 -19.34
N SER A 55 21.98 -22.32 -18.47
CA SER A 55 23.35 -21.80 -18.49
C SER A 55 24.07 -22.28 -19.76
N LEU A 56 25.09 -21.54 -20.23
CA LEU A 56 26.29 -22.14 -20.84
C LEU A 56 27.49 -21.18 -20.85
N ASP A 57 28.68 -21.75 -20.73
CA ASP A 57 29.89 -21.10 -20.21
C ASP A 57 30.74 -20.29 -21.21
N ARG A 58 31.55 -19.36 -20.64
CA ARG A 58 32.72 -18.77 -21.29
C ARG A 58 33.92 -19.71 -21.22
N GLY A 59 34.36 -20.22 -22.37
CA GLY A 59 35.63 -20.96 -22.50
C GLY A 59 36.67 -20.20 -23.32
N SER A 60 37.70 -19.64 -22.68
CA SER A 60 38.87 -19.06 -23.36
C SER A 60 40.05 -20.03 -23.34
N ARG A 61 40.70 -20.27 -24.49
CA ARG A 61 42.03 -20.88 -24.59
C ARG A 61 42.83 -20.27 -25.74
N GLY A 62 44.12 -20.03 -25.48
CA GLY A 62 45.14 -19.71 -26.49
C GLY A 62 46.38 -20.59 -26.30
N ARG A 63 47.49 -20.18 -26.94
CA ARG A 63 48.78 -20.92 -27.14
C ARG A 63 48.70 -22.13 -28.10
N SER A 64 49.79 -22.59 -28.72
CA SER A 64 51.09 -22.00 -29.12
C SER A 64 51.91 -23.12 -29.79
N GLY A 65 52.71 -22.83 -30.82
CA GLY A 65 53.64 -23.82 -31.39
C GLY A 65 54.69 -23.18 -32.30
N ARG A 66 55.94 -23.15 -31.86
CA ARG A 66 57.14 -22.77 -32.62
C ARG A 66 58.01 -24.01 -32.86
N ASP A 67 58.74 -24.01 -33.98
CA ASP A 67 60.14 -24.46 -34.17
C ASP A 67 60.41 -24.48 -35.70
N LYS A 68 61.61 -24.24 -36.27
CA LYS A 68 62.96 -24.07 -35.71
C LYS A 68 63.87 -23.24 -36.66
N CYS A 69 65.04 -22.80 -36.18
CA CYS A 69 66.13 -22.14 -36.93
C CYS A 69 66.82 -23.13 -37.93
N VAL A 70 67.70 -22.78 -38.89
CA VAL A 70 68.92 -21.91 -38.96
C VAL A 70 69.22 -21.63 -40.47
N GLY A 71 69.91 -20.59 -40.97
CA GLY A 71 70.53 -19.39 -40.38
C GLY A 71 72.02 -19.16 -40.78
N GLY A 72 72.33 -18.28 -41.75
CA GLY A 72 73.72 -17.99 -42.17
C GLY A 72 73.94 -16.86 -43.20
N ALA A 73 74.83 -15.92 -42.86
CA ALA A 73 75.62 -14.95 -43.66
C ALA A 73 75.00 -14.15 -44.86
N GLY A 74 75.19 -12.82 -44.85
CA GLY A 74 75.09 -11.92 -46.03
C GLY A 74 76.47 -11.70 -46.69
N PRO A 75 76.80 -10.52 -47.25
CA PRO A 75 75.97 -9.34 -47.57
C PRO A 75 76.13 -8.85 -49.04
N GLY A 76 75.38 -7.83 -49.47
CA GLY A 76 75.66 -7.11 -50.73
C GLY A 76 74.47 -6.28 -51.24
N GLY A 77 74.69 -4.99 -51.54
CA GLY A 77 73.66 -4.08 -52.06
C GLY A 77 73.80 -3.81 -53.55
N GLY A 78 72.70 -3.45 -54.22
CA GLY A 78 72.71 -3.02 -55.62
C GLY A 78 71.33 -2.87 -56.26
N THR A 79 70.86 -1.62 -56.35
CA THR A 79 69.93 -1.02 -57.36
C THR A 79 68.55 -1.67 -57.65
N PRO A 80 67.55 -0.89 -58.14
CA PRO A 80 66.15 -1.34 -58.13
C PRO A 80 65.79 -2.27 -59.29
N ALA A 81 65.15 -3.40 -58.98
CA ALA A 81 64.70 -4.37 -59.97
C ALA A 81 63.55 -3.84 -60.84
N ARG A 82 63.73 -3.86 -62.17
CA ARG A 82 62.63 -3.79 -63.14
C ARG A 82 61.92 -5.14 -63.20
N TRP A 83 60.64 -5.18 -62.83
CA TRP A 83 59.84 -6.41 -62.80
C TRP A 83 59.50 -6.91 -64.21
N SER A 84 59.42 -8.23 -64.39
CA SER A 84 59.03 -8.82 -65.67
C SER A 84 57.51 -8.78 -65.88
N ARG A 85 57.07 -8.79 -67.15
CA ARG A 85 55.63 -8.81 -67.50
C ARG A 85 54.87 -9.98 -66.89
N ARG A 86 55.52 -11.12 -66.61
CA ARG A 86 54.88 -12.31 -66.02
C ARG A 86 54.60 -12.12 -64.53
N GLU A 87 55.52 -11.52 -63.78
CA GLU A 87 55.34 -11.22 -62.35
C GLU A 87 54.25 -10.17 -62.13
N ILE A 88 54.20 -9.15 -63.00
CA ILE A 88 53.13 -8.12 -62.97
C ILE A 88 51.75 -8.76 -63.22
N CYS A 89 51.63 -9.70 -64.17
CA CYS A 89 50.37 -10.42 -64.41
C CYS A 89 49.99 -11.37 -63.25
N LEU A 90 50.95 -12.04 -62.62
CA LEU A 90 50.67 -12.92 -61.48
C LEU A 90 50.24 -12.12 -60.24
N LEU A 91 50.88 -10.97 -59.99
CA LEU A 91 50.51 -10.12 -58.86
C LEU A 91 49.22 -9.33 -59.11
N SER A 92 48.91 -8.92 -60.34
CA SER A 92 47.58 -8.38 -60.65
C SER A 92 46.48 -9.44 -60.53
N ALA A 93 46.73 -10.68 -60.96
CA ALA A 93 45.81 -11.80 -60.76
C ALA A 93 45.60 -12.15 -59.28
N LEU A 94 46.66 -12.14 -58.45
CA LEU A 94 46.56 -12.34 -57.00
C LEU A 94 45.82 -11.20 -56.30
N VAL A 95 46.07 -9.94 -56.68
CA VAL A 95 45.32 -8.79 -56.15
C VAL A 95 43.85 -8.86 -56.57
N PHE A 96 43.55 -9.28 -57.79
CA PHE A 96 42.17 -9.49 -58.25
C PHE A 96 41.48 -10.64 -57.50
N ALA A 97 42.17 -11.77 -57.30
CA ALA A 97 41.65 -12.89 -56.53
C ALA A 97 41.42 -12.53 -55.05
N ALA A 98 42.34 -11.80 -54.43
CA ALA A 98 42.20 -11.28 -53.07
C ALA A 98 41.02 -10.29 -52.97
N GLY A 99 40.88 -9.38 -53.96
CA GLY A 99 39.74 -8.47 -54.06
C GLY A 99 38.40 -9.21 -54.19
N MET A 100 38.34 -10.23 -55.06
CA MET A 100 37.17 -11.11 -55.21
C MET A 100 36.83 -11.83 -53.90
N CYS A 101 37.82 -12.37 -53.18
CA CYS A 101 37.62 -13.01 -51.87
C CYS A 101 37.11 -12.02 -50.80
N VAL A 102 37.61 -10.78 -50.77
CA VAL A 102 37.12 -9.73 -49.87
C VAL A 102 35.68 -9.35 -50.22
N ILE A 103 35.35 -9.17 -51.52
CA ILE A 103 34.00 -8.85 -51.98
C ILE A 103 33.01 -9.99 -51.63
N LEU A 104 33.39 -11.25 -51.86
CA LEU A 104 32.58 -12.42 -51.49
C LEU A 104 32.42 -12.52 -49.96
N GLY A 105 33.48 -12.28 -49.19
CA GLY A 105 33.43 -12.22 -47.72
C GLY A 105 32.49 -11.13 -47.21
N CYS A 106 32.56 -9.93 -47.79
CA CYS A 106 31.64 -8.82 -47.48
C CYS A 106 30.19 -9.15 -47.85
N MET A 107 29.94 -9.77 -49.01
CA MET A 107 28.57 -10.18 -49.39
C MET A 107 28.02 -11.27 -48.47
N LEU A 108 28.84 -12.22 -48.03
CA LEU A 108 28.45 -13.25 -47.05
C LEU A 108 28.19 -12.63 -45.67
N ALA A 109 29.03 -11.70 -45.21
CA ALA A 109 28.83 -10.98 -43.95
C ALA A 109 27.55 -10.14 -43.97
N LEU A 110 27.29 -9.40 -45.06
CA LEU A 110 26.04 -8.65 -45.25
C LEU A 110 24.81 -9.55 -45.29
N LYS A 111 24.90 -10.73 -45.93
CA LYS A 111 23.83 -11.74 -45.91
C LYS A 111 23.59 -12.31 -44.51
N PHE A 112 24.63 -12.59 -43.75
CA PHE A 112 24.53 -13.12 -42.39
C PHE A 112 23.88 -12.09 -41.45
N LEU A 113 24.38 -10.85 -41.45
CA LEU A 113 23.79 -9.73 -40.68
C LEU A 113 22.33 -9.45 -41.08
N SER A 114 22.00 -9.55 -42.37
CA SER A 114 20.63 -9.41 -42.85
C SER A 114 19.70 -10.52 -42.35
N LEU A 115 20.21 -11.75 -42.17
CA LEU A 115 19.43 -12.88 -41.66
C LEU A 115 19.19 -12.75 -40.15
N GLU A 116 20.19 -12.36 -39.37
CA GLU A 116 20.04 -12.08 -37.92
C GLU A 116 19.09 -10.89 -37.67
N ALA A 117 19.19 -9.83 -38.48
CA ALA A 117 18.25 -8.71 -38.44
C ALA A 117 16.81 -9.15 -38.76
N GLN A 118 16.62 -10.04 -39.74
CA GLN A 118 15.30 -10.50 -40.14
C GLN A 118 14.66 -11.48 -39.14
N ASP A 119 15.44 -12.38 -38.51
CA ASP A 119 14.94 -13.26 -37.43
C ASP A 119 14.60 -12.45 -36.17
N SER A 120 15.45 -11.50 -35.77
CA SER A 120 15.18 -10.64 -34.61
C SER A 120 13.93 -9.78 -34.80
N GLN A 121 13.72 -9.19 -35.98
CA GLN A 121 12.48 -8.48 -36.34
C GLN A 121 11.26 -9.42 -36.30
N CYS A 122 11.36 -10.61 -36.91
CA CYS A 122 10.28 -11.61 -36.92
C CYS A 122 9.87 -12.05 -35.50
N ARG A 123 10.85 -12.24 -34.60
CA ARG A 123 10.60 -12.56 -33.19
C ARG A 123 9.87 -11.41 -32.47
N GLN A 124 10.28 -10.16 -32.66
CA GLN A 124 9.63 -9.00 -32.06
C GLN A 124 8.17 -8.84 -32.55
N ASP A 125 7.94 -8.95 -33.86
CA ASP A 125 6.60 -8.85 -34.45
C ASP A 125 5.69 -10.01 -34.03
N CYS A 126 6.24 -11.22 -33.87
CA CYS A 126 5.50 -12.37 -33.33
C CYS A 126 5.07 -12.17 -31.87
N VAL A 127 5.96 -11.65 -31.01
CA VAL A 127 5.64 -11.30 -29.61
C VAL A 127 4.58 -10.20 -29.57
N LYS A 128 4.74 -9.13 -30.36
CA LYS A 128 3.78 -8.02 -30.46
C LYS A 128 2.40 -8.52 -30.90
N ARG A 129 2.32 -9.36 -31.94
CA ARG A 129 1.07 -9.98 -32.42
C ARG A 129 0.40 -10.85 -31.35
N ARG A 130 1.17 -11.66 -30.60
CA ARG A 130 0.63 -12.49 -29.50
C ARG A 130 0.05 -11.64 -28.37
N SER A 131 0.74 -10.56 -27.98
CA SER A 131 0.27 -9.63 -26.95
C SER A 131 -1.00 -8.88 -27.39
N LEU A 132 -1.04 -8.39 -28.62
CA LEU A 132 -2.23 -7.75 -29.21
C LEU A 132 -3.43 -8.71 -29.25
N LEU A 133 -3.25 -9.96 -29.65
CA LEU A 133 -4.32 -10.96 -29.67
C LEU A 133 -4.84 -11.30 -28.26
N ARG A 134 -3.98 -11.29 -27.23
CA ARG A 134 -4.41 -11.46 -25.83
C ARG A 134 -5.21 -10.24 -25.35
N ALA A 135 -4.72 -9.03 -25.59
CA ALA A 135 -5.42 -7.80 -25.24
C ALA A 135 -6.79 -7.70 -25.93
N ALA A 136 -6.86 -7.97 -27.24
CA ALA A 136 -8.11 -7.97 -28.00
C ALA A 136 -9.13 -8.97 -27.45
N ARG A 137 -8.71 -10.20 -27.12
CA ARG A 137 -9.59 -11.21 -26.50
C ARG A 137 -10.05 -10.82 -25.09
N PHE A 138 -9.19 -10.20 -24.29
CA PHE A 138 -9.55 -9.69 -22.97
C PHE A 138 -10.62 -8.59 -23.05
N VAL A 139 -10.41 -7.61 -23.93
CA VAL A 139 -11.38 -6.53 -24.20
C VAL A 139 -12.69 -7.10 -24.74
N GLN A 140 -12.63 -7.94 -25.78
CA GLN A 140 -13.80 -8.56 -26.39
C GLN A 140 -14.61 -9.41 -25.40
N GLY A 141 -13.94 -10.08 -24.45
CA GLY A 141 -14.61 -10.86 -23.41
C GLY A 141 -15.36 -9.99 -22.40
N ASN A 142 -14.94 -8.75 -22.16
CA ASN A 142 -15.54 -7.88 -21.14
C ASN A 142 -16.66 -6.98 -21.70
N ILE A 143 -16.61 -6.68 -23.00
CA ILE A 143 -17.63 -5.87 -23.69
C ILE A 143 -19.00 -6.58 -23.70
N ASP A 144 -20.05 -5.80 -23.50
CA ASP A 144 -21.43 -6.16 -23.81
C ASP A 144 -21.92 -5.43 -25.07
N PRO A 145 -21.99 -6.10 -26.23
CA PRO A 145 -22.43 -5.47 -27.47
C PRO A 145 -23.94 -5.19 -27.54
N SER A 146 -24.73 -5.59 -26.53
CA SER A 146 -26.17 -5.30 -26.48
C SER A 146 -26.48 -3.89 -25.96
N VAL A 147 -25.52 -3.23 -25.30
CA VAL A 147 -25.65 -1.87 -24.75
C VAL A 147 -25.10 -0.84 -25.73
N GLN A 148 -25.77 0.31 -25.89
CA GLN A 148 -25.26 1.39 -26.73
C GLN A 148 -24.16 2.18 -26.00
N PRO A 149 -22.94 2.30 -26.55
CA PRO A 149 -21.80 2.94 -25.85
C PRO A 149 -22.01 4.42 -25.58
N CYS A 150 -22.82 5.12 -26.39
CA CYS A 150 -23.12 6.54 -26.20
C CYS A 150 -24.20 6.80 -25.13
N HIS A 151 -24.85 5.76 -24.61
CA HIS A 151 -25.86 5.84 -23.55
C HIS A 151 -25.30 5.39 -22.21
N ASP A 152 -24.66 4.21 -22.19
CA ASP A 152 -23.95 3.69 -21.02
C ASP A 152 -22.66 2.99 -21.47
N PHE A 153 -21.56 3.74 -21.41
CA PHE A 153 -20.24 3.22 -21.77
C PHE A 153 -19.70 2.22 -20.75
N TYR A 154 -20.14 2.29 -19.48
CA TYR A 154 -19.68 1.36 -18.44
C TYR A 154 -20.28 -0.02 -18.65
N SER A 155 -21.61 -0.12 -18.81
CA SER A 155 -22.25 -1.40 -19.10
C SER A 155 -21.82 -1.96 -20.46
N PHE A 156 -21.61 -1.11 -21.47
CA PHE A 156 -21.01 -1.55 -22.75
C PHE A 156 -19.58 -2.11 -22.58
N ALA A 157 -18.70 -1.45 -21.82
CA ALA A 157 -17.30 -1.87 -21.71
C ALA A 157 -17.07 -3.02 -20.70
N CYS A 158 -17.92 -3.12 -19.67
CA CYS A 158 -17.72 -3.99 -18.50
C CYS A 158 -18.83 -5.02 -18.29
N GLY A 159 -20.00 -4.91 -18.95
CA GLY A 159 -21.17 -5.78 -18.70
C GLY A 159 -20.90 -7.27 -18.89
N GLY A 160 -20.03 -7.64 -19.84
CA GLY A 160 -19.57 -9.01 -20.03
C GLY A 160 -18.69 -9.50 -18.87
N TRP A 161 -17.92 -8.62 -18.22
CA TRP A 161 -17.15 -8.97 -17.01
C TRP A 161 -18.06 -9.15 -15.80
N LEU A 162 -18.99 -8.20 -15.57
CA LEU A 162 -19.93 -8.21 -14.44
C LEU A 162 -20.78 -9.48 -14.41
N ARG A 163 -21.27 -9.94 -15.58
CA ARG A 163 -22.03 -11.20 -15.70
C ARG A 163 -21.27 -12.47 -15.32
N ARG A 164 -19.93 -12.43 -15.27
CA ARG A 164 -19.09 -13.60 -14.96
C ARG A 164 -18.41 -13.54 -13.60
N HIS A 165 -18.44 -12.39 -12.93
CA HIS A 165 -17.75 -12.18 -11.66
C HIS A 165 -18.71 -11.53 -10.67
N GLY A 166 -19.39 -12.35 -9.87
CA GLY A 166 -20.00 -11.88 -8.63
C GLY A 166 -18.92 -11.43 -7.64
N ILE A 167 -19.31 -10.62 -6.66
CA ILE A 167 -18.44 -10.28 -5.53
C ILE A 167 -18.29 -11.54 -4.66
N PRO A 168 -17.06 -12.03 -4.40
CA PRO A 168 -16.85 -13.18 -3.53
C PRO A 168 -17.22 -12.89 -2.07
N ASP A 169 -17.69 -13.91 -1.33
CA ASP A 169 -18.16 -13.78 0.06
C ASP A 169 -17.13 -13.16 1.04
N ASP A 170 -15.84 -13.24 0.71
CA ASP A 170 -14.73 -12.67 1.50
C ASP A 170 -14.42 -11.20 1.17
N LYS A 171 -15.21 -10.52 0.32
CA LYS A 171 -14.90 -9.19 -0.21
C LYS A 171 -16.11 -8.25 -0.21
N LEU A 172 -15.83 -6.96 0.03
CA LEU A 172 -16.82 -5.88 -0.10
C LEU A 172 -16.95 -5.37 -1.54
N SER A 173 -15.89 -5.51 -2.35
CA SER A 173 -15.89 -5.14 -3.76
C SER A 173 -14.98 -6.05 -4.57
N TYR A 174 -15.32 -6.23 -5.85
CA TYR A 174 -14.51 -7.04 -6.76
C TYR A 174 -14.44 -6.39 -8.13
N GLY A 175 -13.22 -6.33 -8.68
CA GLY A 175 -12.90 -5.65 -9.92
C GLY A 175 -11.53 -6.06 -10.45
N ILE A 176 -11.13 -5.48 -11.58
CA ILE A 176 -9.88 -5.89 -12.25
C ILE A 176 -8.62 -5.68 -11.40
N ILE A 177 -8.59 -4.64 -10.55
CA ILE A 177 -7.47 -4.37 -9.63
C ILE A 177 -7.38 -5.47 -8.57
N THR A 178 -8.51 -5.84 -7.96
CA THR A 178 -8.59 -6.93 -6.97
C THR A 178 -8.13 -8.27 -7.56
N ALA A 179 -8.62 -8.61 -8.76
CA ALA A 179 -8.22 -9.84 -9.46
C ALA A 179 -6.72 -9.87 -9.83
N ILE A 180 -6.12 -8.73 -10.20
CA ILE A 180 -4.67 -8.62 -10.38
C ILE A 180 -3.93 -8.75 -9.04
N GLY A 181 -4.50 -8.20 -7.96
CA GLY A 181 -4.02 -8.36 -6.59
C GLY A 181 -3.90 -9.82 -6.18
N GLU A 182 -4.95 -10.62 -6.39
CA GLU A 182 -4.96 -12.06 -6.07
C GLU A 182 -3.92 -12.84 -6.88
N LEU A 183 -3.80 -12.57 -8.19
CA LEU A 183 -2.76 -13.17 -9.04
C LEU A 183 -1.34 -12.80 -8.58
N ASN A 184 -1.15 -11.66 -7.93
CA ASN A 184 0.13 -11.26 -7.35
C ASN A 184 0.33 -11.87 -5.96
N GLN A 185 -0.71 -11.95 -5.14
CA GLN A 185 -0.70 -12.63 -3.84
C GLN A 185 -0.32 -14.11 -3.99
N GLU A 186 -0.85 -14.82 -4.99
CA GLU A 186 -0.47 -16.21 -5.27
C GLU A 186 1.03 -16.34 -5.60
N LYS A 187 1.58 -15.43 -6.42
CA LYS A 187 3.02 -15.41 -6.75
C LYS A 187 3.86 -15.10 -5.51
N LEU A 188 3.45 -14.11 -4.72
CA LEU A 188 4.13 -13.74 -3.47
C LEU A 188 4.12 -14.90 -2.48
N GLN A 189 3.00 -15.60 -2.32
CA GLN A 189 2.90 -16.80 -1.48
C GLN A 189 3.89 -17.89 -1.93
N ARG A 190 3.94 -18.21 -3.23
CA ARG A 190 4.93 -19.17 -3.77
C ARG A 190 6.38 -18.72 -3.51
N LEU A 191 6.67 -17.43 -3.64
CA LEU A 191 8.00 -16.86 -3.36
C LEU A 191 8.37 -16.93 -1.87
N LEU A 192 7.42 -16.69 -0.97
CA LEU A 192 7.61 -16.73 0.48
C LEU A 192 7.74 -18.16 1.02
N GLN A 193 7.04 -19.12 0.41
CA GLN A 193 7.14 -20.54 0.74
C GLN A 193 8.42 -21.20 0.22
N ALA A 194 9.00 -20.69 -0.87
CA ALA A 194 10.25 -21.22 -1.44
C ALA A 194 11.42 -21.20 -0.42
N PRO A 195 12.38 -22.16 -0.50
CA PRO A 195 13.57 -22.18 0.35
C PRO A 195 14.31 -20.84 0.38
N ILE A 196 14.92 -20.51 1.51
CA ILE A 196 15.77 -19.31 1.64
C ILE A 196 17.04 -19.55 0.82
N GLN A 197 17.34 -18.65 -0.11
CA GLN A 197 18.54 -18.75 -0.96
C GLN A 197 19.72 -17.98 -0.37
N ARG A 198 19.47 -16.84 0.29
CA ARG A 198 20.49 -16.01 0.95
C ARG A 198 20.74 -16.49 2.37
N ASN A 199 21.80 -17.28 2.54
CA ASN A 199 22.16 -17.92 3.80
C ASN A 199 22.65 -16.99 4.92
N GLU A 200 22.83 -15.69 4.67
CA GLU A 200 23.19 -14.72 5.72
C GLU A 200 22.14 -14.71 6.85
N PRO A 201 22.55 -14.72 8.14
CA PRO A 201 21.64 -14.77 9.28
C PRO A 201 20.64 -13.62 9.37
N ASN A 202 20.97 -12.45 8.80
CA ASN A 202 20.17 -11.24 8.87
C ASN A 202 19.56 -10.81 7.52
N SER A 203 19.58 -11.67 6.49
CA SER A 203 19.11 -11.30 5.16
C SER A 203 17.63 -10.88 5.15
N ALA A 204 17.28 -9.88 4.36
CA ALA A 204 15.88 -9.45 4.20
C ALA A 204 14.97 -10.58 3.68
N GLU A 205 15.52 -11.46 2.83
CA GLU A 205 14.83 -12.66 2.33
C GLU A 205 14.47 -13.63 3.47
N ARG A 206 15.41 -13.87 4.39
CA ARG A 206 15.18 -14.70 5.57
C ARG A 206 14.08 -14.10 6.44
N LYS A 207 14.23 -12.82 6.82
CA LYS A 207 13.29 -12.12 7.72
C LYS A 207 11.86 -12.16 7.19
N VAL A 208 11.64 -11.84 5.91
CA VAL A 208 10.28 -11.82 5.33
C VAL A 208 9.66 -13.22 5.20
N LYS A 209 10.48 -14.25 4.91
CA LYS A 209 10.02 -15.65 4.83
C LYS A 209 9.70 -16.23 6.21
N GLU A 210 10.51 -15.93 7.22
CA GLU A 210 10.28 -16.37 8.59
C GLU A 210 9.08 -15.65 9.21
N PHE A 211 8.88 -14.35 8.94
CA PHE A 211 7.69 -13.60 9.32
C PHE A 211 6.41 -14.11 8.63
N TYR A 212 6.47 -14.48 7.35
CA TYR A 212 5.33 -15.13 6.68
C TYR A 212 4.99 -16.48 7.33
N ARG A 213 6.01 -17.27 7.71
CA ARG A 213 5.82 -18.57 8.38
C ARG A 213 5.22 -18.44 9.77
N SER A 214 5.56 -17.41 10.55
CA SER A 214 4.90 -17.19 11.85
C SER A 214 3.45 -16.77 11.68
N CYS A 215 3.14 -15.93 10.70
CA CYS A 215 1.78 -15.49 10.39
C CYS A 215 0.81 -16.63 10.01
N VAL A 216 1.26 -17.61 9.20
CA VAL A 216 0.40 -18.73 8.77
C VAL A 216 0.37 -19.93 9.71
N ASN A 217 1.12 -19.91 10.82
CA ASN A 217 1.21 -21.02 11.76
C ASN A 217 0.07 -20.99 12.79
N MET A 218 -1.16 -21.25 12.33
CA MET A 218 -2.37 -21.26 13.16
C MET A 218 -2.21 -22.09 14.44
N LYS A 219 -1.55 -23.25 14.37
CA LYS A 219 -1.32 -24.12 15.54
C LYS A 219 -0.56 -23.41 16.67
N GLU A 220 0.40 -22.56 16.34
CA GLU A 220 1.17 -21.82 17.34
C GLU A 220 0.40 -20.60 17.85
N ILE A 221 -0.36 -19.93 16.97
CA ILE A 221 -1.27 -18.84 17.34
C ILE A 221 -2.33 -19.35 18.33
N ASP A 222 -2.99 -20.46 18.01
CA ASP A 222 -4.00 -21.12 18.87
C ASP A 222 -3.39 -21.60 20.20
N ARG A 223 -2.11 -22.03 20.21
CA ARG A 223 -1.38 -22.45 21.42
C ARG A 223 -1.05 -21.27 22.34
N LEU A 224 -0.77 -20.09 21.78
CA LEU A 224 -0.48 -18.86 22.53
C LEU A 224 -1.77 -18.18 23.03
N GLY A 225 -2.86 -18.29 22.27
CA GLY A 225 -4.15 -17.69 22.61
C GLY A 225 -4.06 -16.18 22.83
N ALA A 226 -4.70 -15.69 23.89
CA ALA A 226 -4.70 -14.26 24.22
C ALA A 226 -3.41 -13.76 24.90
N GLY A 227 -2.49 -14.65 25.31
CA GLY A 227 -1.32 -14.31 26.14
C GLY A 227 -0.48 -13.13 25.60
N PRO A 228 -0.07 -13.13 24.32
CA PRO A 228 0.70 -12.01 23.74
C PRO A 228 -0.04 -10.66 23.76
N MET A 229 -1.37 -10.65 23.72
CA MET A 229 -2.16 -9.42 23.84
C MET A 229 -2.24 -8.95 25.29
N THR A 230 -2.38 -9.87 26.24
CA THR A 230 -2.32 -9.55 27.68
C THR A 230 -0.98 -8.94 28.05
N GLU A 231 0.14 -9.51 27.58
CA GLU A 231 1.49 -8.94 27.77
C GLU A 231 1.62 -7.50 27.25
N VAL A 232 1.03 -7.19 26.09
CA VAL A 232 0.99 -5.83 25.54
C VAL A 232 0.18 -4.89 26.45
N ILE A 233 -1.02 -5.30 26.86
CA ILE A 233 -1.90 -4.52 27.76
C ILE A 233 -1.18 -4.22 29.09
N ASP A 234 -0.59 -5.23 29.72
CA ASP A 234 0.15 -5.06 30.98
C ASP A 234 1.38 -4.14 30.80
N SER A 235 2.08 -4.23 29.67
CA SER A 235 3.22 -3.34 29.37
C SER A 235 2.84 -1.87 29.16
N CYS A 236 1.59 -1.60 28.77
CA CYS A 236 0.99 -0.28 28.67
C CYS A 236 0.49 0.25 30.04
N GLY A 237 0.61 -0.55 31.11
CA GLY A 237 0.15 -0.19 32.44
C GLY A 237 -1.11 -0.93 32.91
N GLY A 238 -1.57 -1.90 32.14
CA GLY A 238 -2.80 -2.63 32.41
C GLY A 238 -4.05 -1.84 32.04
N TRP A 239 -5.17 -2.35 32.53
CA TRP A 239 -6.50 -1.78 32.32
C TRP A 239 -7.38 -2.18 33.49
N ASP A 240 -8.32 -1.33 33.87
CA ASP A 240 -9.22 -1.71 34.95
C ASP A 240 -10.14 -2.84 34.48
N LEU A 241 -9.82 -4.06 34.91
CA LEU A 241 -10.76 -5.15 35.04
C LEU A 241 -10.83 -5.54 36.52
N SER A 242 -11.88 -5.11 37.22
CA SER A 242 -12.19 -5.64 38.55
C SER A 242 -12.23 -7.17 38.49
N GLY A 243 -11.42 -7.83 39.32
CA GLY A 243 -11.33 -9.29 39.36
C GLY A 243 -10.66 -9.96 38.14
N ALA A 244 -9.71 -9.29 37.50
CA ALA A 244 -8.77 -9.92 36.57
C ALA A 244 -8.10 -11.17 37.19
N PRO A 245 -7.74 -12.19 36.38
CA PRO A 245 -6.97 -13.35 36.87
C PRO A 245 -5.61 -12.93 37.46
N PRO A 246 -4.97 -13.74 38.31
CA PRO A 246 -3.59 -13.50 38.75
C PRO A 246 -2.66 -13.38 37.52
N GLY A 247 -2.16 -12.17 37.28
CA GLY A 247 -1.37 -11.83 36.10
C GLY A 247 -2.01 -10.80 35.16
N GLY A 248 -3.32 -10.54 35.25
CA GLY A 248 -3.95 -9.40 34.57
C GLY A 248 -3.97 -8.16 35.47
N ALA A 249 -3.49 -7.02 34.99
CA ALA A 249 -3.32 -5.81 35.78
C ALA A 249 -4.64 -5.04 36.08
N GLY A 250 -5.52 -5.65 36.88
CA GLY A 250 -6.68 -4.97 37.46
C GLY A 250 -6.26 -3.92 38.50
N TRP A 251 -6.74 -2.69 38.33
CA TRP A 251 -6.31 -1.49 39.07
C TRP A 251 -6.46 -1.54 40.61
N ASP A 252 -7.32 -2.44 41.12
CA ASP A 252 -7.61 -2.60 42.55
C ASP A 252 -6.81 -3.73 43.23
N SER A 253 -5.95 -4.48 42.52
CA SER A 253 -5.18 -5.57 43.17
C SER A 253 -3.99 -5.02 43.96
N SER A 254 -3.70 -5.60 45.13
CA SER A 254 -2.53 -5.22 45.97
C SER A 254 -1.18 -5.51 45.31
N SER A 255 -1.19 -6.23 44.19
CA SER A 255 -0.07 -6.58 43.33
C SER A 255 -0.05 -5.78 42.02
N ALA A 256 -1.03 -4.90 41.78
CA ALA A 256 -1.05 -4.05 40.60
C ALA A 256 0.11 -3.05 40.66
N PRO A 257 0.80 -2.80 39.54
CA PRO A 257 1.73 -1.68 39.46
C PRO A 257 1.03 -0.38 39.87
N VAL A 258 1.78 0.50 40.54
CA VAL A 258 1.37 1.88 40.86
C VAL A 258 0.65 2.49 39.65
N ARG A 259 -0.55 3.08 39.88
CA ARG A 259 -1.46 3.64 38.85
C ARG A 259 -0.69 4.09 37.60
N PRO A 260 -0.99 3.54 36.41
CA PRO A 260 -0.14 3.74 35.26
C PRO A 260 0.01 5.21 34.93
N ASP A 261 1.26 5.63 34.72
CA ASP A 261 1.56 6.98 34.30
C ASP A 261 1.02 7.17 32.88
N PHE A 262 0.06 8.09 32.75
CA PHE A 262 -0.62 8.37 31.49
C PHE A 262 0.35 8.69 30.34
N ASN A 263 1.50 9.32 30.62
CA ASN A 263 2.51 9.60 29.58
C ASN A 263 3.39 8.37 29.27
N GLU A 264 3.54 7.44 30.21
CA GLU A 264 4.18 6.14 29.91
C GLU A 264 3.24 5.27 29.06
N MET A 265 1.93 5.24 29.37
CA MET A 265 0.92 4.57 28.56
C MET A 265 0.90 5.13 27.12
N LEU A 266 0.85 6.45 26.95
CA LEU A 266 0.90 7.09 25.63
C LEU A 266 2.22 6.78 24.89
N TYR A 267 3.37 6.81 25.58
CA TYR A 267 4.65 6.41 24.99
C TYR A 267 4.62 4.95 24.52
N LYS A 268 4.05 4.04 25.30
CA LYS A 268 3.95 2.61 24.92
C LYS A 268 3.05 2.45 23.71
N THR A 269 1.83 2.99 23.74
CA THR A 269 0.88 2.85 22.63
C THR A 269 1.41 3.49 21.35
N GLN A 270 1.81 4.77 21.38
CA GLN A 270 2.26 5.49 20.18
C GLN A 270 3.69 5.14 19.76
N GLY A 271 4.63 5.13 20.70
CA GLY A 271 6.07 5.00 20.42
C GLY A 271 6.59 3.56 20.28
N VAL A 272 5.93 2.57 20.91
CA VAL A 272 6.34 1.15 20.85
C VAL A 272 5.39 0.32 19.98
N TYR A 273 4.08 0.55 20.11
CA TYR A 273 3.03 -0.22 19.40
C TYR A 273 2.39 0.52 18.21
N SER A 274 2.87 1.73 17.87
CA SER A 274 2.38 2.54 16.74
C SER A 274 0.84 2.71 16.71
N THR A 275 0.21 2.74 17.88
CA THR A 275 -1.22 2.90 18.09
C THR A 275 -1.50 4.29 18.65
N SER A 276 -2.17 5.12 17.85
CA SER A 276 -2.56 6.47 18.24
C SER A 276 -3.74 6.45 19.22
N VAL A 277 -3.68 7.28 20.25
CA VAL A 277 -4.75 7.43 21.26
C VAL A 277 -4.92 8.92 21.52
N PHE A 278 -6.16 9.41 21.41
CA PHE A 278 -6.56 10.83 21.46
C PHE A 278 -5.98 11.77 20.39
N PHE A 279 -4.81 11.49 19.83
CA PHE A 279 -4.19 12.25 18.75
C PHE A 279 -3.22 11.36 17.96
N SER A 280 -3.03 11.69 16.68
CA SER A 280 -1.99 11.08 15.85
C SER A 280 -0.72 11.91 15.96
N LEU A 281 0.44 11.23 15.89
CA LEU A 281 1.76 11.85 15.86
C LEU A 281 2.54 11.21 14.73
N THR A 282 2.93 12.04 13.75
CA THR A 282 3.66 11.59 12.57
C THR A 282 4.85 12.50 12.29
N VAL A 283 5.85 11.98 11.57
CA VAL A 283 6.90 12.81 10.95
C VAL A 283 6.71 12.77 9.45
N SER A 284 6.39 13.91 8.87
CA SER A 284 6.17 14.09 7.43
C SER A 284 7.00 15.25 6.90
N VAL A 285 7.05 15.40 5.57
CA VAL A 285 7.57 16.61 4.94
C VAL A 285 6.79 17.83 5.44
N ASP A 286 7.46 18.96 5.69
CA ASP A 286 6.82 20.21 6.08
C ASP A 286 6.15 20.87 4.86
N ASP A 287 4.82 21.03 4.91
CA ASP A 287 4.02 21.59 3.80
C ASP A 287 4.46 23.00 3.36
N LYS A 288 5.08 23.78 4.26
CA LYS A 288 5.62 25.11 3.96
C LYS A 288 7.13 25.13 3.72
N ASN A 289 7.82 24.00 3.89
CA ASN A 289 9.24 23.84 3.57
C ASN A 289 9.60 22.38 3.22
N SER A 290 9.40 21.99 1.96
CA SER A 290 9.62 20.62 1.49
C SER A 290 11.06 20.09 1.56
N SER A 291 12.02 20.92 2.01
CA SER A 291 13.41 20.52 2.24
C SER A 291 13.65 19.94 3.64
N ARG A 292 12.66 19.99 4.54
CA ARG A 292 12.72 19.40 5.89
C ARG A 292 11.49 18.56 6.19
N ASN A 293 11.62 17.68 7.18
CA ASN A 293 10.48 17.08 7.85
C ASN A 293 10.08 17.91 9.08
N ALA A 294 8.84 17.77 9.53
CA ALA A 294 8.33 18.31 10.78
C ALA A 294 7.54 17.25 11.55
N ILE A 295 7.45 17.41 12.87
CA ILE A 295 6.50 16.65 13.70
C ILE A 295 5.12 17.24 13.44
N ARG A 296 4.17 16.40 13.04
CA ARG A 296 2.76 16.74 12.81
C ARG A 296 1.87 16.03 13.83
N ILE A 297 0.97 16.79 14.45
CA ILE A 297 -0.09 16.32 15.35
C ILE A 297 -1.45 16.62 14.74
N ASP A 298 -2.33 15.64 14.72
CA ASP A 298 -3.69 15.73 14.20
C ASP A 298 -4.69 15.00 15.12
N GLN A 299 -5.98 15.18 14.88
CA GLN A 299 -7.04 14.46 15.58
C GLN A 299 -6.92 12.95 15.38
N GLU A 300 -7.27 12.15 16.40
CA GLU A 300 -7.33 10.68 16.33
C GLU A 300 -8.01 10.12 17.59
N GLY A 301 -8.36 8.84 17.60
CA GLY A 301 -8.91 8.14 18.77
C GLY A 301 -10.37 7.74 18.62
N LEU A 302 -10.83 7.61 17.37
CA LEU A 302 -12.08 6.94 17.03
C LEU A 302 -11.75 5.55 16.47
N THR A 303 -12.46 4.52 16.93
CA THR A 303 -12.31 3.16 16.39
C THR A 303 -13.14 2.96 15.12
N LEU A 304 -14.29 3.64 14.99
CA LEU A 304 -15.03 3.72 13.73
C LEU A 304 -14.46 4.84 12.85
N PRO A 305 -14.41 4.66 11.51
CA PRO A 305 -13.64 5.53 10.62
C PRO A 305 -14.18 6.96 10.48
N GLU A 306 -15.42 7.23 10.90
CA GLU A 306 -16.05 8.55 10.76
C GLU A 306 -16.88 8.91 11.98
N ARG A 307 -16.85 10.20 12.36
CA ARG A 307 -17.65 10.72 13.49
C ARG A 307 -19.15 10.55 13.28
N THR A 308 -19.62 10.53 12.02
CA THR A 308 -21.03 10.40 11.67
C THR A 308 -21.60 9.05 12.11
N LEU A 309 -20.79 7.99 12.16
CA LEU A 309 -21.23 6.65 12.59
C LEU A 309 -21.56 6.59 14.11
N TYR A 310 -21.01 7.51 14.91
CA TYR A 310 -21.34 7.65 16.34
C TYR A 310 -22.55 8.54 16.60
N LEU A 311 -22.85 9.47 15.70
CA LEU A 311 -23.81 10.56 15.89
C LEU A 311 -25.06 10.45 15.01
N GLY A 312 -25.00 9.60 13.98
CA GLY A 312 -26.06 9.36 13.01
C GLY A 312 -27.27 8.65 13.61
N GLN A 313 -28.43 8.92 13.04
CA GLN A 313 -29.72 8.30 13.39
C GLN A 313 -30.35 7.54 12.22
N ASP A 314 -29.63 7.46 11.10
CA ASP A 314 -29.97 6.60 9.97
C ASP A 314 -29.80 5.11 10.33
N GLU A 315 -30.45 4.26 9.54
CA GLU A 315 -30.55 2.83 9.84
C GLU A 315 -29.18 2.13 9.90
N ASP A 316 -28.24 2.55 9.06
CA ASP A 316 -26.94 1.89 8.92
C ASP A 316 -25.94 2.35 9.98
N SER A 317 -25.88 3.65 10.31
CA SER A 317 -25.14 4.13 11.49
C SER A 317 -25.60 3.42 12.76
N VAL A 318 -26.92 3.26 12.97
CA VAL A 318 -27.47 2.56 14.14
C VAL A 318 -27.09 1.08 14.15
N LYS A 319 -27.13 0.37 13.01
CA LYS A 319 -26.67 -1.03 12.90
C LYS A 319 -25.18 -1.18 13.15
N ILE A 320 -24.36 -0.28 12.60
CA ILE A 320 -22.90 -0.29 12.73
C ILE A 320 -22.51 -0.05 14.19
N LEU A 321 -23.07 0.97 14.83
CA LEU A 321 -22.82 1.30 16.24
C LEU A 321 -23.24 0.16 17.18
N ALA A 322 -24.39 -0.47 16.92
CA ALA A 322 -24.85 -1.65 17.67
C ALA A 322 -23.91 -2.86 17.49
N SER A 323 -23.43 -3.09 16.27
CA SER A 323 -22.49 -4.18 15.95
C SER A 323 -21.12 -3.94 16.58
N TYR A 324 -20.64 -2.70 16.58
CA TYR A 324 -19.40 -2.30 17.24
C TYR A 324 -19.47 -2.49 18.76
N LYS A 325 -20.58 -2.09 19.39
CA LYS A 325 -20.85 -2.36 20.80
C LYS A 325 -20.85 -3.86 21.13
N ALA A 326 -21.49 -4.69 20.30
CA ALA A 326 -21.48 -6.14 20.48
C ALA A 326 -20.06 -6.75 20.33
N LEU A 327 -19.24 -6.23 19.42
CA LEU A 327 -17.84 -6.62 19.26
C LEU A 327 -17.00 -6.24 20.50
N MET A 328 -17.13 -5.00 20.99
CA MET A 328 -16.45 -4.54 22.21
C MET A 328 -16.79 -5.43 23.42
N GLU A 329 -18.08 -5.69 23.66
CA GLU A 329 -18.51 -6.54 24.78
C GLU A 329 -17.92 -7.96 24.70
N ARG A 330 -17.84 -8.53 23.49
CA ARG A 330 -17.24 -9.84 23.26
C ARG A 330 -15.73 -9.84 23.50
N LEU A 331 -15.00 -8.84 22.99
CA LEU A 331 -13.55 -8.72 23.17
C LEU A 331 -13.19 -8.52 24.65
N LEU A 332 -13.87 -7.60 25.34
CA LEU A 332 -13.74 -7.38 26.77
C LEU A 332 -13.99 -8.68 27.56
N SER A 333 -15.06 -9.41 27.24
CA SER A 333 -15.37 -10.70 27.89
C SER A 333 -14.30 -11.75 27.64
N MET A 334 -13.78 -11.87 26.41
CA MET A 334 -12.71 -12.82 26.06
C MET A 334 -11.38 -12.51 26.77
N LEU A 335 -11.13 -11.25 27.10
CA LEU A 335 -9.95 -10.80 27.83
C LEU A 335 -10.18 -10.70 29.35
N GLY A 336 -11.30 -11.23 29.86
CA GLY A 336 -11.56 -11.43 31.30
C GLY A 336 -12.31 -10.30 32.01
N ALA A 337 -12.96 -9.38 31.29
CA ALA A 337 -13.64 -8.23 31.90
C ALA A 337 -14.89 -8.61 32.69
N GLN A 338 -14.92 -8.30 33.99
CA GLN A 338 -16.18 -8.25 34.73
C GLN A 338 -17.03 -7.07 34.24
N ASN A 339 -18.34 -7.32 34.06
CA ASN A 339 -19.32 -6.35 33.56
C ASN A 339 -18.92 -5.68 32.22
N ALA A 340 -18.51 -6.48 31.22
CA ALA A 340 -18.12 -6.01 29.88
C ALA A 340 -19.11 -5.02 29.24
N THR A 341 -20.43 -5.21 29.43
CA THR A 341 -21.48 -4.28 28.95
C THR A 341 -21.41 -2.88 29.58
N LEU A 342 -20.98 -2.76 30.84
CA LEU A 342 -20.77 -1.45 31.48
C LEU A 342 -19.52 -0.77 30.91
N LYS A 343 -18.39 -1.50 30.85
CA LYS A 343 -17.12 -0.98 30.31
C LYS A 343 -17.23 -0.59 28.84
N SER A 344 -17.92 -1.39 28.02
CA SER A 344 -18.20 -1.04 26.62
C SER A 344 -19.03 0.24 26.50
N ARG A 345 -19.96 0.52 27.44
CA ARG A 345 -20.67 1.79 27.48
C ARG A 345 -19.76 2.95 27.87
N GLU A 346 -18.94 2.79 28.91
CA GLU A 346 -18.00 3.83 29.36
C GLU A 346 -17.00 4.22 28.26
N ILE A 347 -16.47 3.24 27.51
CA ILE A 347 -15.62 3.43 26.33
C ILE A 347 -16.39 4.13 25.21
N LEU A 348 -17.60 3.68 24.88
CA LEU A 348 -18.42 4.27 23.82
C LEU A 348 -18.84 5.71 24.15
N ASP A 349 -19.13 6.02 25.41
CA ASP A 349 -19.45 7.37 25.89
C ASP A 349 -18.22 8.30 25.77
N LEU A 350 -17.00 7.77 25.92
CA LEU A 350 -15.76 8.53 25.68
C LEU A 350 -15.52 8.74 24.18
N GLU A 351 -15.58 7.68 23.36
CA GLU A 351 -15.44 7.82 21.91
C GLU A 351 -16.50 8.74 21.30
N THR A 352 -17.75 8.72 21.82
CA THR A 352 -18.81 9.63 21.35
C THR A 352 -18.51 11.10 21.70
N LYS A 353 -17.88 11.37 22.85
CA LYS A 353 -17.41 12.74 23.19
C LYS A 353 -16.29 13.18 22.26
N LEU A 354 -15.35 12.29 21.92
CA LEU A 354 -14.30 12.56 20.93
C LEU A 354 -14.92 12.80 19.55
N ALA A 355 -15.82 11.94 19.09
CA ALA A 355 -16.50 12.06 17.81
C ALA A 355 -17.28 13.38 17.68
N ASN A 356 -17.82 13.91 18.78
CA ASN A 356 -18.48 15.21 18.77
C ASN A 356 -17.54 16.39 18.46
N ILE A 357 -16.24 16.28 18.80
CA ILE A 357 -15.23 17.34 18.65
C ILE A 357 -14.27 17.12 17.45
N THR A 358 -14.14 15.90 16.95
CA THR A 358 -13.45 15.56 15.68
C THR A 358 -14.08 16.32 14.51
N VAL A 359 -13.32 16.82 13.54
CA VAL A 359 -13.85 17.38 12.28
C VAL A 359 -13.97 16.24 11.26
N SER A 360 -15.05 16.11 10.49
CA SER A 360 -15.14 15.00 9.51
C SER A 360 -14.21 15.26 8.33
N GLU A 361 -13.54 14.22 7.81
CA GLU A 361 -12.64 14.35 6.65
C GLU A 361 -13.41 14.77 5.37
N TYR A 362 -14.74 14.69 5.38
CA TYR A 362 -15.61 15.22 4.33
C TYR A 362 -15.93 16.72 4.45
N ASP A 363 -15.70 17.35 5.61
CA ASP A 363 -15.95 18.77 5.84
C ASP A 363 -14.97 19.64 5.03
N GLU A 364 -15.42 20.78 4.52
CA GLU A 364 -14.57 21.70 3.74
C GLU A 364 -13.33 22.18 4.52
N GLN A 365 -13.42 22.25 5.85
CA GLN A 365 -12.30 22.59 6.73
C GLN A 365 -11.12 21.62 6.60
N ARG A 366 -11.39 20.33 6.36
CA ARG A 366 -10.37 19.27 6.20
C ARG A 366 -9.74 19.25 4.80
N LYS A 367 -10.35 19.94 3.83
CA LYS A 367 -9.86 20.02 2.45
C LYS A 367 -8.85 21.15 2.24
N ASP A 368 -8.90 22.21 3.04
CA ASP A 368 -7.90 23.29 3.03
C ASP A 368 -6.81 23.07 4.11
N MET A 369 -5.82 22.24 3.75
CA MET A 369 -4.62 22.02 4.57
C MET A 369 -3.87 23.32 4.92
N SER A 370 -3.98 24.39 4.12
CA SER A 370 -3.28 25.66 4.40
C SER A 370 -3.90 26.39 5.58
N SER A 371 -5.23 26.27 5.76
CA SER A 371 -5.97 26.81 6.91
C SER A 371 -5.70 26.03 8.20
N MET A 372 -5.53 24.71 8.08
CA MET A 372 -5.24 23.81 9.21
C MET A 372 -3.79 23.91 9.69
N TYR A 373 -2.85 24.29 8.83
CA TYR A 373 -1.43 24.36 9.18
C TYR A 373 -1.17 25.43 10.25
N ASN A 374 -1.08 25.00 11.51
CA ASN A 374 -0.66 25.85 12.63
C ASN A 374 0.70 25.38 13.15
N ARG A 375 1.76 26.16 12.88
CA ARG A 375 3.10 25.89 13.40
C ARG A 375 3.28 26.63 14.72
N ILE A 376 3.51 25.86 15.79
CA ILE A 376 3.67 26.37 17.16
C ILE A 376 4.91 25.75 17.80
N THR A 377 5.43 26.36 18.87
CA THR A 377 6.52 25.74 19.64
C THR A 377 6.00 24.64 20.57
N LEU A 378 6.87 23.71 20.97
CA LEU A 378 6.57 22.71 22.00
C LEU A 378 6.05 23.34 23.31
N SER A 379 6.62 24.47 23.73
CA SER A 379 6.14 25.25 24.88
C SER A 379 4.77 25.92 24.68
N GLN A 380 4.37 26.21 23.44
CA GLN A 380 3.00 26.67 23.11
C GLN A 380 2.02 25.49 23.11
N LEU A 381 2.40 24.34 22.53
CA LEU A 381 1.62 23.10 22.59
C LEU A 381 1.33 22.67 24.03
N GLN A 382 2.33 22.76 24.91
CA GLN A 382 2.19 22.45 26.33
C GLN A 382 1.22 23.38 27.09
N LYS A 383 1.02 24.62 26.61
CA LYS A 383 0.01 25.55 27.14
C LYS A 383 -1.38 25.30 26.55
N MET A 384 -1.44 24.89 25.27
CA MET A 384 -2.67 24.59 24.55
C MET A 384 -3.35 23.30 25.06
N ALA A 385 -2.58 22.25 25.31
CA ALA A 385 -3.07 20.94 25.75
C ALA A 385 -2.31 20.46 27.01
N PRO A 386 -2.55 21.08 28.19
CA PRO A 386 -1.74 20.86 29.39
C PRO A 386 -1.91 19.50 30.07
N SER A 387 -2.89 18.68 29.68
CA SER A 387 -3.10 17.33 30.25
C SER A 387 -2.07 16.29 29.78
N PHE A 388 -1.27 16.61 28.78
CA PHE A 388 -0.14 15.80 28.30
C PHE A 388 1.19 16.41 28.77
N HIS A 389 2.23 15.59 28.95
CA HIS A 389 3.60 16.08 29.20
C HIS A 389 4.38 15.98 27.89
N TRP A 390 4.04 16.85 26.94
CA TRP A 390 4.47 16.78 25.54
C TRP A 390 5.97 16.57 25.38
N LYS A 391 6.79 17.39 26.05
CA LYS A 391 8.26 17.27 25.96
C LYS A 391 8.75 15.88 26.37
N ARG A 392 8.28 15.36 27.52
CA ARG A 392 8.63 14.02 28.00
C ARG A 392 8.17 12.92 27.02
N LEU A 393 7.00 13.08 26.41
CA LEU A 393 6.49 12.12 25.43
C LEU A 393 7.34 12.11 24.15
N LEU A 394 7.64 13.29 23.60
CA LEU A 394 8.49 13.44 22.41
C LEU A 394 9.92 12.93 22.68
N ASP A 395 10.55 13.36 23.77
CA ASP A 395 11.89 12.93 24.18
C ASP A 395 11.97 11.39 24.23
N ARG A 396 10.92 10.73 24.76
CA ARG A 396 10.83 9.26 24.86
C ARG A 396 10.55 8.57 23.52
N ILE A 397 9.67 9.12 22.67
CA ILE A 397 9.33 8.54 21.36
C ILE A 397 10.54 8.58 20.41
N PHE A 398 11.22 9.73 20.32
CA PHE A 398 12.36 9.89 19.41
C PHE A 398 13.71 9.51 20.03
N ASN A 399 13.77 9.27 21.34
CA ASN A 399 15.00 9.02 22.09
C ASN A 399 16.01 10.18 21.92
N ASP A 400 15.53 11.41 22.08
CA ASP A 400 16.27 12.66 21.94
C ASP A 400 15.84 13.67 23.02
N HIS A 401 16.48 14.85 23.09
CA HIS A 401 16.15 15.90 24.04
C HIS A 401 15.69 17.18 23.31
N PHE A 402 14.39 17.32 23.08
CA PHE A 402 13.85 18.47 22.36
C PHE A 402 14.00 19.78 23.15
N SER A 403 14.13 20.89 22.41
CA SER A 403 13.99 22.22 22.99
C SER A 403 12.52 22.58 23.20
N GLU A 404 12.23 23.43 24.18
CA GLU A 404 10.92 24.07 24.36
C GLU A 404 10.52 24.97 23.16
N ASP A 405 11.48 25.31 22.31
CA ASP A 405 11.33 26.09 21.08
C ASP A 405 11.17 25.21 19.82
N GLU A 406 11.14 23.88 19.94
CA GLU A 406 10.95 22.97 18.80
C GLU A 406 9.65 23.29 18.03
N GLU A 407 9.73 23.42 16.70
CA GLU A 407 8.57 23.74 15.87
C GLU A 407 7.75 22.49 15.54
N ILE A 408 6.48 22.49 15.98
CA ILE A 408 5.52 21.40 15.75
C ILE A 408 4.36 21.93 14.91
N VAL A 409 3.92 21.14 13.94
CA VAL A 409 2.74 21.43 13.13
C VAL A 409 1.52 20.76 13.78
N VAL A 410 0.54 21.55 14.21
CA VAL A 410 -0.72 21.07 14.76
C VAL A 410 -1.84 21.37 13.77
N LEU A 411 -2.54 20.33 13.31
CA LEU A 411 -3.63 20.47 12.34
C LEU A 411 -5.00 20.65 12.98
N ALA A 412 -5.15 20.22 14.24
CA ALA A 412 -6.43 20.16 14.94
C ALA A 412 -6.38 20.91 16.29
N THR A 413 -6.05 22.21 16.28
CA THR A 413 -5.79 23.01 17.50
C THR A 413 -6.93 22.97 18.52
N ASP A 414 -8.16 23.14 18.05
CA ASP A 414 -9.35 23.28 18.91
C ASP A 414 -9.78 21.92 19.47
N TYR A 415 -9.60 20.88 18.66
CA TYR A 415 -9.70 19.48 19.07
C TYR A 415 -8.69 19.17 20.17
N MET A 416 -7.40 19.53 20.01
CA MET A 416 -6.36 19.26 21.00
C MET A 416 -6.60 19.96 22.35
N GLN A 417 -7.12 21.19 22.34
CA GLN A 417 -7.57 21.89 23.56
C GLN A 417 -8.69 21.11 24.24
N THR A 418 -9.73 20.75 23.49
CA THR A 418 -10.93 20.10 24.04
C THR A 418 -10.64 18.67 24.54
N VAL A 419 -9.78 17.93 23.84
CA VAL A 419 -9.24 16.63 24.30
C VAL A 419 -8.52 16.76 25.63
N SER A 420 -7.70 17.81 25.81
CA SER A 420 -7.00 18.06 27.07
C SER A 420 -7.99 18.25 28.23
N ASP A 421 -9.10 18.94 28.01
CA ASP A 421 -10.15 19.11 29.02
C ASP A 421 -10.98 17.84 29.26
N ILE A 422 -11.26 17.04 28.22
CA ILE A 422 -11.89 15.71 28.36
C ILE A 422 -11.02 14.81 29.24
N ILE A 423 -9.70 14.73 28.99
CA ILE A 423 -8.77 13.92 29.80
C ILE A 423 -8.71 14.39 31.25
N LYS A 424 -8.76 15.71 31.48
CA LYS A 424 -8.73 16.30 32.83
C LYS A 424 -10.00 16.04 33.64
N THR A 425 -11.15 15.88 32.98
CA THR A 425 -12.47 15.73 33.61
C THR A 425 -12.96 14.28 33.65
N THR A 426 -12.41 13.40 32.80
CA THR A 426 -12.73 11.97 32.78
C THR A 426 -12.00 11.24 33.91
N SER A 427 -12.59 10.14 34.40
CA SER A 427 -11.88 9.23 35.29
C SER A 427 -10.61 8.73 34.61
N LYS A 428 -9.57 8.42 35.39
CA LYS A 428 -8.39 7.75 34.83
C LYS A 428 -8.66 6.28 34.45
N ARG A 429 -9.69 5.69 35.07
CA ARG A 429 -10.11 4.27 35.00
C ARG A 429 -10.50 3.85 33.59
#